data_AF-A0A023GEA2-F1
#
_entry.id   AF-A0A023GEA2-F1
#
_cell.length_a   1.000
_cell.length_b   1.000
_cell.length_c   1.000
_cell.angle_alpha   90.00
_cell.angle_beta   90.00
_cell.angle_gamma   90.00
#
_symmetry.space_group_name_H-M   'P 1'
#
loop_
_entity.id
_entity.type
_entity.pdbx_description
1 polymer ?
#
loop_
_entity_poly.entity_id
_entity_poly.type
_entity_poly.pdbx_seq_one_letter_code
_entity_poly.pdbx_strand_id
1 'polypeptide(L)'
;MLGRLPLLLFMSHTEANHIMAGPGSNFNYYRDISILYQLFFDIKVCGEVSRELFLPPRGVKQQAPLQLVRLMPRRDLFELVDSVDRLFELVFFVRQNMVRRTAYVLPCLEKWIPGCGPRLLRAGATRVFERMGDLCPERMLDLFRLFSALPEYPQSAFISAAAAAREIHP
;
A
#
# COMPACT_ATOMS: atom_id res chain seq x y z
N MET A 1 2.84 27.54 -7.75
CA MET A 1 2.36 26.36 -7.00
C MET A 1 2.99 25.12 -7.61
N LEU A 2 3.82 24.39 -6.88
CA LEU A 2 4.34 23.10 -7.33
C LEU A 2 3.19 22.08 -7.24
N GLY A 3 2.62 21.71 -8.38
CA GLY A 3 1.53 20.73 -8.49
C GLY A 3 2.04 19.29 -8.44
N ARG A 4 1.36 18.38 -9.15
CA ARG A 4 1.78 16.97 -9.28
C ARG A 4 3.11 16.87 -10.03
N LEU A 5 4.21 16.73 -9.30
CA LEU A 5 5.56 16.63 -9.85
C LEU A 5 5.89 15.16 -10.16
N PRO A 6 6.34 14.82 -11.39
CA PRO A 6 6.88 13.50 -11.66
C PRO A 6 8.18 13.28 -10.91
N LEU A 7 8.31 12.15 -10.23
CA LEU A 7 9.57 11.67 -9.68
C LEU A 7 10.19 10.67 -10.67
N LEU A 8 11.44 10.90 -11.05
CA LEU A 8 12.22 9.98 -11.87
C LEU A 8 13.32 9.39 -10.99
N LEU A 9 13.25 8.09 -10.75
CA LEU A 9 14.10 7.39 -9.80
C LEU A 9 14.77 6.19 -10.47
N PHE A 10 16.05 5.99 -10.16
CA PHE A 10 16.73 4.74 -10.49
C PHE A 10 16.55 3.76 -9.34
N MET A 11 16.08 2.55 -9.63
CA MET A 11 15.87 1.50 -8.64
C MET A 11 16.29 0.14 -9.18
N SER A 12 16.61 -0.80 -8.30
CA SER A 12 16.87 -2.18 -8.71
C SER A 12 15.60 -2.86 -9.21
N HIS A 13 15.74 -3.94 -10.01
CA HIS A 13 14.59 -4.77 -10.40
C HIS A 13 13.79 -5.28 -9.20
N THR A 14 14.46 -5.58 -8.08
CA THR A 14 13.80 -6.02 -6.86
C THR A 14 12.88 -4.94 -6.30
N GLU A 15 13.36 -3.70 -6.18
CA GLU A 15 12.57 -2.56 -5.70
C GLU A 15 11.42 -2.22 -6.66
N ALA A 16 11.69 -2.21 -7.96
CA ALA A 16 10.67 -2.00 -8.99
C ALA A 16 9.57 -3.08 -8.92
N ASN A 17 9.96 -4.35 -8.78
CA ASN A 17 9.02 -5.46 -8.61
C ASN A 17 8.20 -5.32 -7.32
N HIS A 18 8.77 -4.81 -6.24
CA HIS A 18 8.01 -4.57 -5.00
C HIS A 18 6.92 -3.52 -5.19
N ILE A 19 7.17 -2.41 -5.89
CA ILE A 19 6.15 -1.37 -6.06
C ILE A 19 5.13 -1.71 -7.15
N MET A 20 5.48 -2.54 -8.13
CA MET A 20 4.59 -2.93 -9.25
C MET A 20 3.89 -4.28 -9.06
N ALA A 21 4.26 -5.08 -8.06
CA ALA A 21 3.63 -6.38 -7.84
C ALA A 21 2.11 -6.22 -7.62
N GLY A 22 1.32 -7.11 -8.24
CA GLY A 22 -0.13 -7.13 -8.09
C GLY A 22 -0.63 -8.32 -7.28
N PRO A 23 -1.94 -8.39 -7.00
CA PRO A 23 -2.56 -9.57 -6.40
C PRO A 23 -2.31 -10.82 -7.27
N GLY A 24 -2.13 -11.97 -6.65
CA GLY A 24 -1.75 -13.22 -7.35
C GLY A 24 -0.28 -13.33 -7.74
N SER A 25 0.51 -12.26 -7.60
CA SER A 25 1.97 -12.34 -7.66
C SER A 25 2.52 -13.05 -6.41
N ASN A 26 3.78 -13.50 -6.48
CA ASN A 26 4.45 -14.07 -5.31
C ASN A 26 4.42 -13.07 -4.13
N PHE A 27 3.93 -13.51 -2.97
CA PHE A 27 3.84 -12.70 -1.75
C PHE A 27 5.18 -12.22 -1.19
N ASN A 28 6.30 -12.72 -1.70
CA ASN A 28 7.62 -12.15 -1.44
C ASN A 28 7.74 -10.75 -2.03
N TYR A 29 7.09 -10.48 -3.17
CA TYR A 29 7.09 -9.19 -3.85
C TYR A 29 5.87 -8.34 -3.51
N TYR A 30 4.66 -8.94 -3.50
CA TYR A 30 3.42 -8.22 -3.20
C TYR A 30 3.30 -7.90 -1.71
N ARG A 31 3.47 -6.62 -1.35
CA ARG A 31 3.56 -6.11 0.02
C ARG A 31 2.72 -4.83 0.19
N ASP A 32 2.72 -4.28 1.40
CA ASP A 32 2.14 -2.98 1.71
C ASP A 32 2.61 -1.89 0.75
N ILE A 33 3.91 -1.85 0.44
CA ILE A 33 4.49 -0.86 -0.47
C ILE A 33 3.94 -0.97 -1.90
N SER A 34 3.57 -2.18 -2.35
CA SER A 34 2.94 -2.39 -3.66
C SER A 34 1.60 -1.67 -3.72
N ILE A 35 0.77 -1.89 -2.70
CA ILE A 35 -0.55 -1.26 -2.58
C ILE A 35 -0.41 0.25 -2.49
N LEU A 36 0.42 0.76 -1.59
CA LEU A 36 0.56 2.20 -1.37
C LEU A 36 1.08 2.92 -2.61
N TYR A 37 2.10 2.38 -3.29
CA TYR A 37 2.62 3.01 -4.49
C TYR A 37 1.61 3.02 -5.64
N GLN A 38 0.84 1.93 -5.83
CA GLN A 38 -0.18 1.85 -6.87
C GLN A 38 -1.43 2.71 -6.55
N LEU A 39 -1.74 2.90 -5.26
CA LEU A 39 -2.78 3.86 -4.85
C LEU A 39 -2.35 5.30 -5.07
N PHE A 40 -1.07 5.62 -4.88
CA PHE A 40 -0.61 7.03 -4.87
C PHE A 40 -0.01 7.50 -6.19
N PHE A 41 0.50 6.59 -7.03
CA PHE A 41 1.25 6.94 -8.22
C PHE A 41 0.83 6.13 -9.45
N ASP A 42 0.83 6.79 -10.61
CA ASP A 42 0.96 6.11 -11.90
C ASP A 42 2.44 5.76 -12.09
N ILE A 43 2.74 4.46 -12.10
CA ILE A 43 4.10 3.93 -12.15
C ILE A 43 4.42 3.51 -13.59
N LYS A 44 5.55 3.99 -14.14
CA LYS A 44 6.03 3.61 -15.47
C LYS A 44 7.52 3.33 -15.46
N VAL A 45 7.94 2.14 -15.90
CA VAL A 45 9.34 1.84 -16.21
C VAL A 45 9.70 2.49 -17.56
N CYS A 46 10.70 3.36 -17.56
CA CYS A 46 11.14 4.10 -18.73
C CYS A 46 12.27 3.41 -19.48
N GLY A 47 13.09 2.61 -18.80
CA GLY A 47 14.21 1.90 -19.41
C GLY A 47 15.21 1.42 -18.36
N GLU A 48 16.31 0.83 -18.85
CA GLU A 48 17.40 0.32 -18.01
C GLU A 48 18.68 1.10 -18.26
N VAL A 49 19.47 1.26 -17.20
CA VAL A 49 20.74 1.99 -17.22
C VAL A 49 21.81 1.15 -16.54
N SER A 50 22.97 1.05 -17.19
CA SER A 50 24.11 0.32 -16.62
C SER A 50 24.49 0.88 -15.26
N ARG A 51 24.74 -0.01 -14.31
CA ARG A 51 25.11 0.38 -12.94
C ARG A 51 26.49 1.01 -12.86
N GLU A 52 27.31 0.80 -13.88
CA GLU A 52 28.65 1.39 -14.04
C GLU A 52 28.61 2.92 -14.13
N LEU A 53 27.45 3.50 -14.49
CA LEU A 53 27.26 4.95 -14.57
C LEU A 53 26.99 5.62 -13.22
N PHE A 54 26.93 4.85 -12.11
CA PHE A 54 26.58 5.35 -10.79
C PHE A 54 27.73 5.24 -9.79
N LEU A 55 27.84 6.24 -8.91
CA LEU A 55 28.82 6.27 -7.82
C LEU A 55 28.15 5.97 -6.45
N PRO A 56 28.89 5.38 -5.49
CA PRO A 56 30.21 4.79 -5.68
C PRO A 56 30.11 3.48 -6.48
N PRO A 57 31.14 3.11 -7.25
CA PRO A 57 31.18 1.81 -7.90
C PRO A 57 31.12 0.72 -6.82
N ARG A 58 30.05 -0.09 -6.82
CA ARG A 58 29.83 -1.09 -5.77
C ARG A 58 30.45 -2.44 -6.16
N GLY A 59 31.67 -2.69 -5.71
CA GLY A 59 32.31 -4.02 -5.78
C GLY A 59 32.69 -4.49 -7.20
N VAL A 60 33.35 -5.65 -7.26
CA VAL A 60 33.98 -6.21 -8.48
C VAL A 60 33.03 -7.10 -9.31
N LYS A 61 31.85 -7.47 -8.77
CA LYS A 61 30.90 -8.35 -9.46
C LYS A 61 30.02 -7.56 -10.43
N GLN A 62 29.78 -8.15 -11.60
CA GLN A 62 28.85 -7.62 -12.61
C GLN A 62 27.47 -7.43 -11.97
N GLN A 63 27.04 -6.18 -11.86
CA GLN A 63 25.78 -5.83 -11.21
C GLN A 63 24.66 -5.76 -12.23
N ALA A 64 23.46 -6.17 -11.83
CA ALA A 64 22.27 -5.98 -12.65
C ALA A 64 22.06 -4.48 -12.94
N PRO A 65 21.56 -4.13 -14.15
CA PRO A 65 21.27 -2.74 -14.48
C PRO A 65 20.21 -2.16 -13.55
N LEU A 66 20.17 -0.83 -13.43
CA LEU A 66 19.11 -0.13 -12.72
C LEU A 66 17.96 0.20 -13.67
N GLN A 67 16.74 0.17 -13.16
CA GLN A 67 15.56 0.61 -13.89
C GLN A 67 15.26 2.07 -13.58
N LEU A 68 15.12 2.89 -14.63
CA LEU A 68 14.59 4.23 -14.52
C LEU A 68 13.06 4.14 -14.43
N VAL A 69 12.51 4.50 -13.28
CA VAL A 69 11.07 4.46 -13.00
C VAL A 69 10.55 5.87 -12.81
N ARG A 70 9.47 6.17 -13.52
CA ARG A 70 8.69 7.39 -13.36
C ARG A 70 7.51 7.12 -12.44
N LEU A 71 7.41 7.90 -11.36
CA LEU A 71 6.26 7.94 -10.46
C LEU A 71 5.55 9.27 -10.66
N MET A 72 4.32 9.23 -11.14
CA MET A 72 3.47 10.42 -11.26
C MET A 72 2.39 10.37 -10.19
N PRO A 73 2.30 11.34 -9.26
CA PRO A 73 1.19 11.37 -8.31
C PRO A 73 -0.14 11.32 -9.04
N ARG A 74 -1.02 10.41 -8.61
CA ARG A 74 -2.34 10.23 -9.19
C ARG A 74 -3.17 11.52 -9.06
N ARG A 75 -4.06 11.76 -10.04
CA ARG A 75 -4.89 12.97 -10.07
C ARG A 75 -5.92 13.00 -8.94
N ASP A 76 -6.47 11.83 -8.66
CA ASP A 76 -7.48 11.54 -7.66
C ASP A 76 -6.89 11.26 -6.27
N LEU A 77 -5.59 11.54 -6.06
CA LEU A 77 -4.92 11.29 -4.77
C LEU A 77 -5.64 11.97 -3.59
N PHE A 78 -6.12 13.19 -3.80
CA PHE A 78 -6.86 13.96 -2.79
C PHE A 78 -8.32 13.51 -2.62
N GLU A 79 -8.81 12.67 -3.53
CA GLU A 79 -10.16 12.09 -3.50
C GLU A 79 -10.16 10.68 -2.88
N LEU A 80 -8.98 10.13 -2.54
CA LEU A 80 -8.88 8.81 -1.91
C LEU A 80 -9.59 8.80 -0.55
N VAL A 81 -9.43 9.87 0.23
CA VAL A 81 -9.94 10.03 1.59
C VAL A 81 -10.32 11.48 1.86
N ASP A 82 -11.28 11.68 2.78
CA ASP A 82 -11.86 13.01 3.04
C ASP A 82 -10.92 13.99 3.77
N SER A 83 -9.84 13.52 4.40
CA SER A 83 -8.89 14.37 5.12
C SER A 83 -7.46 13.79 5.17
N VAL A 84 -6.48 14.64 5.52
CA VAL A 84 -5.08 14.23 5.69
C VAL A 84 -4.91 13.22 6.82
N ASP A 85 -5.67 13.34 7.91
CA ASP A 85 -5.64 12.38 9.01
C ASP A 85 -6.11 10.99 8.53
N ARG A 86 -7.13 10.97 7.67
CA ARG A 86 -7.63 9.73 7.05
C ARG A 86 -6.61 9.10 6.10
N LEU A 87 -5.72 9.89 5.51
CA LEU A 87 -4.64 9.36 4.69
C LEU A 87 -3.62 8.60 5.55
N PHE A 88 -3.29 9.13 6.73
CA PHE A 88 -2.43 8.42 7.67
C PHE A 88 -3.10 7.13 8.15
N GLU A 89 -4.39 7.17 8.48
CA GLU A 89 -5.16 5.98 8.85
C GLU A 89 -5.16 4.93 7.73
N LEU A 90 -5.31 5.32 6.47
CA LEU A 90 -5.20 4.42 5.31
C LEU A 90 -3.81 3.79 5.22
N VAL A 91 -2.74 4.57 5.34
CA VAL A 91 -1.37 4.06 5.31
C VAL A 91 -1.14 3.06 6.43
N PHE A 92 -1.60 3.38 7.64
CA PHE A 92 -1.53 2.49 8.80
C PHE A 92 -2.34 1.22 8.55
N PHE A 93 -3.57 1.34 8.03
CA PHE A 93 -4.44 0.23 7.69
C PHE A 93 -3.77 -0.76 6.75
N VAL A 94 -3.20 -0.26 5.64
CA VAL A 94 -2.51 -1.11 4.66
C VAL A 94 -1.32 -1.81 5.32
N ARG A 95 -0.47 -1.07 6.05
CA ARG A 95 0.72 -1.63 6.70
C ARG A 95 0.37 -2.74 7.68
N GLN A 96 -0.57 -2.50 8.59
CA GLN A 96 -0.94 -3.48 9.62
C GLN A 96 -1.56 -4.74 9.03
N ASN A 97 -2.42 -4.58 8.03
CA ASN A 97 -3.10 -5.72 7.42
C ASN A 97 -2.23 -6.50 6.42
N MET A 98 -1.17 -5.88 5.87
CA MET A 98 -0.23 -6.53 4.96
C MET A 98 1.01 -7.16 5.63
N VAL A 99 1.15 -7.05 6.96
CA VAL A 99 2.18 -7.80 7.72
C VAL A 99 2.05 -9.30 7.44
N ARG A 100 0.82 -9.82 7.53
CA ARG A 100 0.50 -11.23 7.24
C ARG A 100 -0.47 -11.32 6.06
N ARG A 101 0.09 -11.25 4.85
CA ARG A 101 -0.62 -11.39 3.56
C ARG A 101 -1.50 -12.64 3.44
N THR A 102 -1.13 -13.72 4.13
CA THR A 102 -1.87 -14.99 4.11
C THR A 102 -3.04 -15.03 5.09
N ALA A 103 -3.18 -14.02 5.96
CA ALA A 103 -4.30 -13.95 6.88
C ALA A 103 -5.59 -13.60 6.15
N TYR A 104 -6.69 -14.21 6.58
CA TYR A 104 -8.02 -13.89 6.08
C TYR A 104 -8.45 -12.48 6.48
N VAL A 105 -9.20 -11.83 5.61
CA VAL A 105 -9.63 -10.43 5.81
C VAL A 105 -10.49 -10.29 7.07
N LEU A 106 -11.56 -11.07 7.18
CA LEU A 106 -12.54 -10.92 8.27
C LEU A 106 -11.92 -11.12 9.66
N PRO A 107 -11.17 -12.21 9.94
CA PRO A 107 -10.58 -12.40 11.27
C PRO A 107 -9.53 -11.35 11.61
N CYS A 108 -8.88 -10.72 10.61
CA CYS A 108 -7.98 -9.61 10.87
C CYS A 108 -8.73 -8.34 11.29
N LEU A 109 -9.81 -8.00 10.58
CA LEU A 109 -10.58 -6.78 10.87
C LEU A 109 -11.44 -6.90 12.13
N GLU A 110 -11.92 -8.09 12.47
CA GLU A 110 -12.69 -8.31 13.69
C GLU A 110 -11.87 -8.14 14.97
N LYS A 111 -10.53 -8.20 14.90
CA LYS A 111 -9.65 -7.85 16.02
C LYS A 111 -9.72 -6.37 16.36
N TRP A 112 -9.97 -5.53 15.35
CA TRP A 112 -10.05 -4.09 15.51
C TRP A 112 -11.47 -3.64 15.85
N ILE A 113 -12.47 -4.17 15.15
CA ILE A 113 -13.89 -3.91 15.38
C ILE A 113 -14.64 -5.25 15.40
N PRO A 114 -14.96 -5.78 16.59
CA PRO A 114 -15.68 -7.04 16.73
C PRO A 114 -17.01 -7.03 15.98
N GLY A 115 -17.32 -8.12 15.27
CA GLY A 115 -18.58 -8.28 14.54
C GLY A 115 -18.73 -7.39 13.29
N CYS A 116 -17.64 -6.78 12.79
CA CYS A 116 -17.69 -6.05 11.51
C CYS A 116 -17.89 -6.98 10.29
N GLY A 117 -17.51 -8.26 10.40
CA GLY A 117 -17.44 -9.19 9.27
C GLY A 117 -18.73 -9.33 8.44
N PRO A 118 -19.90 -9.60 9.07
CA PRO A 118 -21.16 -9.70 8.34
C PRO A 118 -21.55 -8.43 7.55
N ARG A 119 -21.20 -7.24 8.06
CA ARG A 119 -21.45 -5.96 7.38
C ARG A 119 -20.54 -5.81 6.16
N LEU A 120 -19.26 -6.16 6.29
CA LEU A 120 -18.29 -6.12 5.20
C LEU A 120 -18.65 -7.11 4.08
N LEU A 121 -19.12 -8.31 4.43
CA LEU A 121 -19.61 -9.30 3.47
C LEU A 121 -20.84 -8.79 2.72
N ARG A 122 -21.83 -8.25 3.45
CA ARG A 122 -23.07 -7.73 2.86
C ARG A 122 -22.81 -6.56 1.90
N ALA A 123 -21.84 -5.71 2.23
CA ALA A 123 -21.43 -4.59 1.39
C ALA A 123 -20.56 -5.01 0.19
N GLY A 124 -20.17 -6.29 0.06
CA GLY A 124 -19.29 -6.77 -1.00
C GLY A 124 -17.84 -6.31 -0.86
N ALA A 125 -17.45 -5.81 0.32
CA ALA A 125 -16.09 -5.33 0.61
C ALA A 125 -15.06 -6.46 0.56
N THR A 126 -15.49 -7.68 0.90
CA THR A 126 -14.63 -8.87 0.91
C THR A 126 -15.45 -10.17 0.77
N ARG A 127 -14.77 -11.31 0.65
CA ARG A 127 -15.36 -12.66 0.62
C ARG A 127 -14.92 -13.48 1.83
N VAL A 128 -15.68 -14.51 2.17
CA VAL A 128 -15.48 -15.34 3.39
C VAL A 128 -14.05 -15.88 3.53
N PHE A 129 -13.43 -16.29 2.42
CA PHE A 129 -12.08 -16.87 2.40
C PHE A 129 -11.05 -16.00 1.69
N GLU A 130 -11.33 -14.70 1.52
CA GLU A 130 -10.38 -13.78 0.91
C GLU A 130 -9.24 -13.47 1.90
N ARG A 131 -8.00 -13.49 1.43
CA ARG A 131 -6.82 -13.13 2.23
C ARG A 131 -6.39 -11.71 1.91
N MET A 132 -5.66 -11.09 2.84
CA MET A 132 -5.17 -9.71 2.66
C MET A 132 -4.32 -9.55 1.39
N GLY A 133 -3.48 -10.54 1.06
CA GLY A 133 -2.66 -10.52 -0.16
C GLY A 133 -3.42 -10.84 -1.45
N ASP A 134 -4.71 -11.20 -1.37
CA ASP A 134 -5.55 -11.41 -2.55
C ASP A 134 -6.20 -10.10 -3.02
N LEU A 135 -6.30 -9.09 -2.15
CA LEU A 135 -6.90 -7.79 -2.44
C LEU A 135 -5.99 -6.98 -3.35
N CYS A 136 -6.53 -6.40 -4.43
CA CYS A 136 -5.85 -5.38 -5.22
C CYS A 136 -5.85 -4.02 -4.49
N PRO A 137 -5.07 -3.01 -4.94
CA PRO A 137 -5.01 -1.71 -4.29
C PRO A 137 -6.38 -1.03 -4.13
N GLU A 138 -7.21 -1.04 -5.17
CA GLU A 138 -8.55 -0.44 -5.16
C GLU A 138 -9.48 -1.16 -4.18
N ARG A 139 -9.42 -2.50 -4.15
CA ARG A 139 -10.20 -3.32 -3.21
C ARG A 139 -9.77 -3.09 -1.76
N MET A 140 -8.48 -2.86 -1.52
CA MET A 140 -7.96 -2.48 -0.20
C MET A 140 -8.48 -1.10 0.23
N LEU A 141 -8.56 -0.13 -0.69
CA LEU A 141 -9.12 1.19 -0.43
C LEU A 141 -10.62 1.12 -0.11
N ASP A 142 -11.40 0.36 -0.89
CA ASP A 142 -12.84 0.18 -0.65
C ASP A 142 -13.10 -0.49 0.71
N LEU A 143 -12.28 -1.50 1.04
CA LEU A 143 -12.32 -2.15 2.34
C LEU A 143 -12.05 -1.17 3.48
N PHE A 144 -11.03 -0.32 3.34
CA PHE A 144 -10.74 0.73 4.32
C PHE A 144 -11.89 1.74 4.44
N ARG A 145 -12.45 2.22 3.33
CA ARG A 145 -13.58 3.16 3.33
C ARG A 145 -14.79 2.60 4.06
N LEU A 146 -15.13 1.34 3.81
CA LEU A 146 -16.25 0.68 4.50
C LEU A 146 -15.95 0.41 5.97
N PHE A 147 -14.75 -0.09 6.30
CA PHE A 147 -14.32 -0.31 7.67
C PHE A 147 -14.33 0.99 8.49
N SER A 148 -13.87 2.07 7.88
CA SER A 148 -13.74 3.39 8.50
C SER A 148 -15.04 4.19 8.56
N ALA A 149 -16.10 3.72 7.89
CA ALA A 149 -17.46 4.23 7.97
C ALA A 149 -18.32 3.51 9.02
N LEU A 150 -17.77 2.48 9.68
CA LEU A 150 -18.50 1.77 10.74
C LEU A 150 -18.72 2.69 11.97
N PRO A 151 -19.90 2.67 12.60
CA PRO A 151 -20.20 3.49 13.78
C PRO A 151 -19.20 3.34 14.93
N GLU A 152 -18.62 2.15 15.07
CA GLU A 152 -17.68 1.80 16.14
C GLU A 152 -16.25 2.27 15.85
N TYR A 153 -15.96 2.66 14.60
CA TYR A 153 -14.62 3.01 14.16
C TYR A 153 -13.95 4.12 15.00
N PRO A 154 -14.63 5.25 15.33
CA PRO A 154 -14.02 6.33 16.12
C PRO A 154 -13.55 5.89 17.52
N GLN A 155 -14.13 4.83 18.07
CA GLN A 155 -13.85 4.30 19.41
C GLN A 155 -13.07 2.97 19.34
N SER A 156 -12.67 2.55 18.14
CA SER A 156 -12.00 1.27 17.94
C SER A 156 -10.54 1.31 18.41
N ALA A 157 -10.01 0.14 18.77
CA ALA A 157 -8.59 -0.03 19.10
C ALA A 157 -7.67 0.34 17.92
N PHE A 158 -8.20 0.32 16.69
CA PHE A 158 -7.47 0.72 15.49
C PHE A 158 -7.10 2.20 15.53
N ILE A 159 -8.04 3.09 15.87
CA ILE A 159 -7.80 4.53 15.93
C ILE A 159 -6.74 4.86 16.99
N SER A 160 -6.84 4.26 18.17
CA SER A 160 -5.82 4.43 19.22
C SER A 160 -4.44 3.97 18.77
N ALA A 161 -4.36 2.83 18.07
CA ALA A 161 -3.10 2.30 17.55
C ALA A 161 -2.53 3.16 16.41
N ALA A 162 -3.39 3.67 15.52
CA ALA A 162 -2.98 4.57 14.44
C ALA A 162 -2.43 5.88 15.00
N ALA A 163 -3.12 6.50 15.97
CA ALA A 163 -2.65 7.70 16.64
C ALA A 163 -1.27 7.49 17.29
N ALA A 164 -1.10 6.41 18.05
CA ALA A 164 0.18 6.08 18.68
C ALA A 164 1.31 5.87 17.65
N ALA A 165 1.01 5.22 16.52
CA ALA A 165 2.00 5.00 15.47
C ALA A 165 2.45 6.30 14.77
N ARG A 166 1.59 7.32 14.72
CA ARG A 166 1.91 8.64 14.16
C ARG A 166 2.89 9.40 15.03
N GLU A 167 2.77 9.29 16.35
CA GLU A 167 3.65 9.97 17.30
C GLU A 167 5.09 9.41 17.29
N ILE A 168 5.26 8.13 16.96
CA ILE A 168 6.56 7.46 16.89
C ILE A 168 7.35 7.85 15.62
N HIS A 169 6.65 8.22 14.54
CA HIS A 169 7.23 8.57 13.25
C HIS A 169 6.60 9.88 12.72
N PRO A 170 7.01 11.04 13.25
CA PRO A 170 6.47 12.34 12.84
C PRO A 170 6.77 12.70 11.39
#